data_AF-U6KVM2-F1
#
_entry.id   AF-U6KVM2-F1
#
_cell.length_a   1.000
_cell.length_b   1.000
_cell.length_c   1.000
_cell.angle_alpha   90.00
_cell.angle_beta   90.00
_cell.angle_gamma   90.00
#
_symmetry.space_group_name_H-M   'P 1'
#
loop_
_entity.id
_entity.type
_entity.pdbx_description
1 polymer ?
#
loop_
_entity_poly.entity_id
_entity_poly.type
_entity_poly.pdbx_seq_one_letter_code
_entity_poly.pdbx_strand_id
1 'polypeptide(L)'
;MYERKLLEVQKEKIKVRGQAGVYRQQYEDAAEEFQQLKEATRAKEEKFSRLKEDLEKLLQDRSQLQQQLKEKEEALGEKEKKIYLLRQQQQSFEKQNYILGYKLQQLQQTAGPQQQQLQEMQQQIKCMDRELVCCQQQQQQQQQQQQKLQRLLLAARQQQQQQQQQTKQKQKVINNLSWGVCKCLQQIDNPKELKRDLLLLYRSSGAAAAAAAAAKPPNEDAAAEQTRQQQHLEAAIKQLKKRISKDAKTHREDNSKLMKENADLIKEINSLRAEVLSLQAAKRGLKAANRNASSSSSSSSSSSGGGGGGLGAAAAAAVAAAAAAEEAKAAAATQPAAAAAAAEAPPATDAAAAAAAAEAAAEGSVAAECAKLIDEQQKEMEKMKSKFGDNSEDN
;
A
#
# COMPACT_ATOMS: atom_id res chain seq x y z
N MET A 1 133.89 -48.98 61.92
CA MET A 1 133.73 -49.08 60.44
C MET A 1 132.36 -49.62 60.01
N TYR A 2 131.75 -50.57 60.73
CA TYR A 2 130.45 -51.15 60.36
C TYR A 2 129.23 -50.31 60.80
N GLU A 3 129.30 -49.60 61.93
CA GLU A 3 128.20 -48.76 62.41
C GLU A 3 127.91 -47.53 61.53
N ARG A 4 128.96 -46.92 60.94
CA ARG A 4 128.78 -45.82 59.95
C ARG A 4 128.04 -46.29 58.70
N LYS A 5 128.39 -47.47 58.17
CA LYS A 5 127.73 -48.06 56.99
C LYS A 5 126.27 -48.39 57.28
N LEU A 6 125.95 -48.90 58.47
CA LEU A 6 124.56 -49.19 58.85
C LEU A 6 123.71 -47.92 58.94
N LEU A 7 124.26 -46.82 59.48
CA LEU A 7 123.58 -45.52 59.53
C LEU A 7 123.41 -44.91 58.12
N GLU A 8 124.36 -45.09 57.22
CA GLU A 8 124.24 -44.66 55.81
C GLU A 8 123.13 -45.42 55.09
N VAL A 9 123.08 -46.75 55.22
CA VAL A 9 122.00 -47.58 54.65
C VAL A 9 120.63 -47.22 55.25
N GLN A 10 120.55 -46.93 56.55
CA GLN A 10 119.30 -46.47 57.18
C GLN A 10 118.87 -45.09 56.66
N LYS A 11 119.80 -44.15 56.47
CA LYS A 11 119.52 -42.84 55.87
C LYS A 11 119.06 -42.97 54.42
N GLU A 12 119.66 -43.85 53.63
CA GLU A 12 119.24 -44.15 52.27
C GLU A 12 117.85 -44.79 52.23
N LYS A 13 117.56 -45.75 53.11
CA LYS A 13 116.23 -46.34 53.23
C LYS A 13 115.15 -45.31 53.58
N ILE A 14 115.44 -44.35 54.46
CA ILE A 14 114.52 -43.26 54.79
C ILE A 14 114.33 -42.34 53.57
N LYS A 15 115.40 -42.00 52.83
CA LYS A 15 115.31 -41.21 51.60
C LYS A 15 114.49 -41.91 50.51
N VAL A 16 114.72 -43.20 50.26
CA VAL A 16 113.96 -43.99 49.29
C VAL A 16 112.50 -44.13 49.73
N ARG A 17 112.22 -44.26 51.03
CA ARG A 17 110.84 -44.27 51.55
C ARG A 17 110.16 -42.90 51.39
N GLY A 18 110.89 -41.81 51.58
CA GLY A 18 110.41 -40.45 51.34
C GLY A 18 110.14 -40.20 49.86
N GLN A 19 111.08 -40.58 48.98
CA GLN A 19 110.92 -40.53 47.53
C GLN A 19 109.73 -41.38 47.08
N ALA A 20 109.57 -42.60 47.58
CA ALA A 20 108.41 -43.44 47.29
C ALA A 20 107.09 -42.83 47.78
N GLY A 21 107.09 -42.09 48.90
CA GLY A 21 105.94 -41.32 49.38
C GLY A 21 105.60 -40.15 48.47
N VAL A 22 106.60 -39.37 48.05
CA VAL A 22 106.44 -38.26 47.10
C VAL A 22 105.93 -38.76 45.75
N TYR A 23 106.47 -39.87 45.24
CA TYR A 23 105.96 -40.47 44.01
C TYR A 23 104.52 -40.96 44.17
N ARG A 24 104.15 -41.58 45.29
CA ARG A 24 102.74 -41.96 45.54
C ARG A 24 101.81 -40.75 45.54
N GLN A 25 102.17 -39.67 46.23
CA GLN A 25 101.40 -38.43 46.21
C GLN A 25 101.29 -37.85 44.80
N GLN A 26 102.40 -37.80 44.04
CA GLN A 26 102.36 -37.37 42.64
C GLN A 26 101.47 -38.27 41.76
N TYR A 27 101.45 -39.58 42.00
CA TYR A 27 100.55 -40.50 41.30
C TYR A 27 99.09 -40.31 41.73
N GLU A 28 98.82 -40.01 43.01
CA GLU A 28 97.50 -39.71 43.55
C GLU A 28 96.98 -38.38 42.97
N ASP A 29 97.78 -37.30 43.04
CA ASP A 29 97.46 -35.99 42.46
C ASP A 29 97.19 -36.10 40.94
N ALA A 30 98.07 -36.79 40.19
CA ALA A 30 97.87 -37.00 38.76
C ALA A 30 96.62 -37.86 38.46
N ALA A 31 96.27 -38.80 39.34
CA ALA A 31 95.04 -39.59 39.20
C ALA A 31 93.79 -38.76 39.49
N GLU A 32 93.82 -37.87 40.48
CA GLU A 32 92.74 -36.93 40.77
C GLU A 32 92.55 -35.92 39.64
N GLU A 33 93.63 -35.31 39.13
CA GLU A 33 93.60 -34.42 37.96
C GLU A 33 93.02 -35.14 36.72
N PHE A 34 93.41 -36.40 36.51
CA PHE A 34 92.87 -37.22 35.43
C PHE A 34 91.38 -37.53 35.60
N GLN A 35 90.91 -37.75 36.84
CA GLN A 35 89.49 -37.90 37.14
C GLN A 35 88.71 -36.60 36.88
N GLN A 36 89.22 -35.46 37.34
CA GLN A 36 88.61 -34.15 37.10
C GLN A 36 88.53 -33.82 35.60
N LEU A 37 89.59 -34.09 34.83
CA LEU A 37 89.60 -33.90 33.38
C LEU A 37 88.58 -34.83 32.67
N LYS A 38 88.43 -36.07 33.14
CA LYS A 38 87.41 -37.00 32.62
C LYS A 38 86.00 -36.49 32.91
N GLU A 39 85.72 -36.03 34.13
CA GLU A 39 84.43 -35.47 34.51
C GLU A 39 84.12 -34.20 33.72
N ALA A 40 85.11 -33.31 33.54
CA ALA A 40 84.97 -32.11 32.71
C ALA A 40 84.71 -32.46 31.23
N THR A 41 85.32 -33.53 30.72
CA THR A 41 85.07 -34.04 29.36
C THR A 41 83.64 -34.57 29.24
N ARG A 42 83.18 -35.39 30.19
CA ARG A 42 81.79 -35.88 30.23
C ARG A 42 80.76 -34.75 30.32
N ALA A 43 81.00 -33.77 31.20
CA ALA A 43 80.11 -32.62 31.34
C ALA A 43 80.05 -31.77 30.05
N LYS A 44 81.14 -31.69 29.30
CA LYS A 44 81.15 -31.05 27.97
C LYS A 44 80.37 -31.90 26.96
N GLU A 45 80.60 -33.21 26.91
CA GLU A 45 79.89 -34.14 26.02
C GLU A 45 78.36 -34.10 26.23
N GLU A 46 77.89 -34.09 27.48
CA GLU A 46 76.47 -33.95 27.81
C GLU A 46 75.89 -32.61 27.30
N LYS A 47 76.61 -31.50 27.49
CA LYS A 47 76.21 -30.19 26.96
C LYS A 47 76.16 -30.20 25.43
N PHE A 48 77.14 -30.82 24.78
CA PHE A 48 77.14 -30.98 23.33
C PHE A 48 75.95 -31.83 22.86
N SER A 49 75.58 -32.88 23.58
CA SER A 49 74.38 -33.68 23.26
C SER A 49 73.11 -32.85 23.34
N ARG A 50 72.92 -32.09 24.43
CA ARG A 50 71.74 -31.21 24.60
C ARG A 50 71.64 -30.14 23.51
N LEU A 51 72.77 -29.48 23.20
CA LEU A 51 72.81 -28.48 22.13
C LEU A 51 72.51 -29.08 20.75
N LYS A 52 72.92 -30.32 20.49
CA LYS A 52 72.58 -31.02 19.24
C LYS A 52 71.08 -31.33 19.17
N GLU A 53 70.49 -31.85 20.24
CA GLU A 53 69.04 -32.10 20.33
C GLU A 53 68.24 -30.81 20.13
N ASP A 54 68.66 -29.70 20.73
CA ASP A 54 67.98 -28.41 20.58
C ASP A 54 68.16 -27.84 19.16
N LEU A 55 69.34 -28.02 18.55
CA LEU A 55 69.56 -27.65 17.15
C LEU A 55 68.67 -28.48 16.20
N GLU A 56 68.50 -29.77 16.46
CA GLU A 56 67.59 -30.64 15.69
C GLU A 56 66.13 -30.20 15.83
N LYS A 57 65.66 -29.90 17.05
CA LYS A 57 64.30 -29.36 17.28
C LYS A 57 64.10 -28.05 16.53
N LEU A 58 65.03 -27.10 16.64
CA LEU A 58 64.94 -25.81 15.96
C LEU A 58 64.96 -25.95 14.43
N LEU A 59 65.70 -26.92 13.88
CA LEU A 59 65.67 -27.22 12.45
C LEU A 59 64.32 -27.80 12.01
N GLN A 60 63.74 -28.69 12.81
CA GLN A 60 62.40 -29.23 12.57
C GLN A 60 61.35 -28.11 12.63
N ASP A 61 61.36 -27.27 13.66
CA ASP A 61 60.45 -26.13 13.81
C ASP A 61 60.58 -25.16 12.63
N ARG A 62 61.81 -24.85 12.20
CA ARG A 62 62.06 -24.04 11.00
C ARG A 62 61.40 -24.66 9.76
N SER A 63 61.56 -25.96 9.54
CA SER A 63 60.99 -26.65 8.38
C SER A 63 59.45 -26.67 8.41
N GLN A 64 58.84 -26.86 9.58
CA GLN A 64 57.39 -26.80 9.76
C GLN A 64 56.86 -25.39 9.52
N LEU A 65 57.51 -24.37 10.07
CA LEU A 65 57.15 -22.97 9.84
C LEU A 65 57.26 -22.60 8.35
N GLN A 66 58.28 -23.11 7.65
CA GLN A 66 58.40 -22.92 6.20
C GLN A 66 57.27 -23.59 5.42
N GLN A 67 56.80 -24.76 5.83
CA GLN A 67 55.65 -25.43 5.20
C GLN A 67 54.35 -24.64 5.45
N GLN A 68 54.08 -24.23 6.69
CA GLN A 68 52.92 -23.41 7.02
C GLN A 68 52.91 -22.07 6.28
N LEU A 69 54.08 -21.49 6.03
CA LEU A 69 54.20 -20.25 5.28
C LEU A 69 53.80 -20.48 3.82
N LYS A 70 54.27 -21.57 3.18
CA LYS A 70 53.87 -21.95 1.82
C LYS A 70 52.36 -22.21 1.70
N GLU A 71 51.79 -22.97 2.62
CA GLU A 71 50.33 -23.23 2.63
C GLU A 71 49.52 -21.93 2.76
N LYS A 72 50.00 -20.98 3.58
CA LYS A 72 49.38 -19.66 3.70
C LYS A 72 49.55 -18.81 2.44
N GLU A 73 50.69 -18.88 1.76
CA GLU A 73 50.92 -18.20 0.48
C GLU A 73 49.99 -18.75 -0.61
N GLU A 74 49.81 -20.07 -0.68
CA GLU A 74 48.86 -20.71 -1.60
C GLU A 74 47.41 -20.27 -1.30
N ALA A 75 47.00 -20.31 -0.03
CA ALA A 75 45.67 -19.86 0.39
C ALA A 75 45.44 -18.35 0.16
N LEU A 76 46.49 -17.53 0.29
CA LEU A 76 46.42 -16.10 -0.07
C LEU A 76 46.24 -15.94 -1.58
N GLY A 77 46.99 -16.67 -2.40
CA GLY A 77 46.86 -16.65 -3.85
C GLY A 77 45.46 -17.06 -4.34
N GLU A 78 44.83 -18.07 -3.73
CA GLU A 78 43.44 -18.44 -4.03
C GLU A 78 42.45 -17.32 -3.67
N LYS A 79 42.63 -16.68 -2.51
CA LYS A 79 41.79 -15.55 -2.09
C LYS A 79 41.98 -14.35 -3.02
N GLU A 80 43.19 -14.06 -3.46
CA GLU A 80 43.48 -13.00 -4.42
C GLU A 80 42.80 -13.25 -5.76
N LYS A 81 42.86 -14.49 -6.28
CA LYS A 81 42.11 -14.90 -7.48
C LYS A 81 40.60 -14.70 -7.29
N LYS A 82 40.06 -15.10 -6.14
CA LYS A 82 38.64 -14.89 -5.82
C LYS A 82 38.26 -13.41 -5.77
N ILE A 83 39.11 -12.57 -5.15
CA ILE A 83 38.91 -11.12 -5.11
C ILE A 83 38.92 -10.54 -6.52
N TYR A 84 39.83 -10.99 -7.40
CA TYR A 84 39.88 -10.55 -8.78
C TYR A 84 38.60 -10.87 -9.55
N LEU A 85 38.11 -12.11 -9.46
CA LEU A 85 36.86 -12.53 -10.10
C LEU A 85 35.66 -11.72 -9.59
N LEU A 86 35.57 -11.51 -8.27
CA LEU A 86 34.51 -10.70 -7.67
C LEU A 86 34.57 -9.24 -8.13
N ARG A 87 35.77 -8.65 -8.28
CA ARG A 87 35.93 -7.29 -8.83
C ARG A 87 35.47 -7.21 -10.29
N GLN A 88 35.76 -8.23 -11.10
CA GLN A 88 35.31 -8.28 -12.49
C GLN A 88 33.78 -8.41 -12.58
N GLN A 89 33.19 -9.25 -11.73
CA GLN A 89 31.73 -9.35 -11.61
C GLN A 89 31.12 -8.03 -11.15
N GLN A 90 31.71 -7.37 -10.15
CA GLN A 90 31.28 -6.06 -9.68
C GLN A 90 31.26 -5.02 -10.82
N GLN A 91 32.33 -4.94 -11.62
CA GLN A 91 32.36 -4.05 -12.79
C GLN A 91 31.28 -4.40 -13.83
N SER A 92 30.98 -5.69 -14.01
CA SER A 92 29.90 -6.11 -14.91
C SER A 92 28.52 -5.65 -14.39
N PHE A 93 28.29 -5.75 -13.08
CA PHE A 93 27.07 -5.26 -12.44
C PHE A 93 26.96 -3.73 -12.52
N GLU A 94 28.06 -3.00 -12.35
CA GLU A 94 28.08 -1.54 -12.54
C GLU A 94 27.69 -1.13 -13.96
N LYS A 95 28.21 -1.84 -14.98
CA LYS A 95 27.81 -1.62 -16.39
C LYS A 95 26.34 -1.94 -16.62
N GLN A 96 25.83 -3.05 -16.06
CA GLN A 96 24.42 -3.41 -16.16
C GLN A 96 23.53 -2.38 -15.47
N ASN A 97 23.91 -1.93 -14.28
CA ASN A 97 23.21 -0.87 -13.54
C ASN A 97 23.17 0.43 -14.35
N TYR A 98 24.25 0.78 -15.04
CA TYR A 98 24.26 1.94 -15.93
C TYR A 98 23.28 1.79 -17.10
N ILE A 99 23.28 0.63 -17.78
CA ILE A 99 22.35 0.36 -18.88
C ILE A 99 20.90 0.39 -18.40
N LEU A 100 20.61 -0.25 -17.26
CA LEU A 100 19.27 -0.27 -16.66
C LEU A 100 18.84 1.13 -16.21
N GLY A 101 19.75 1.90 -15.62
CA GLY A 101 19.51 3.29 -15.24
C GLY A 101 19.14 4.15 -16.44
N TYR A 102 19.86 4.00 -17.56
CA TYR A 102 19.53 4.69 -18.80
C TYR A 102 18.16 4.28 -19.36
N LYS A 103 17.86 2.97 -19.41
CA LYS A 103 16.54 2.47 -19.84
C LYS A 103 15.42 2.99 -18.93
N LEU A 104 15.64 3.00 -17.62
CA LEU A 104 14.68 3.56 -16.65
C LEU A 104 14.43 5.04 -16.92
N GLN A 105 15.49 5.82 -17.17
CA GLN A 105 15.38 7.23 -17.50
C GLN A 105 14.60 7.45 -18.82
N GLN A 106 14.87 6.65 -19.85
CA GLN A 106 14.12 6.71 -21.11
C GLN A 106 12.64 6.40 -20.90
N LEU A 107 12.31 5.34 -20.16
CA LEU A 107 10.92 5.00 -19.85
C LEU A 107 10.21 6.07 -19.02
N GLN A 108 10.92 6.70 -18.08
CA GLN A 108 10.39 7.84 -17.31
C GLN A 108 10.12 9.05 -18.21
N GLN A 109 11.01 9.34 -19.17
CA GLN A 109 10.82 10.42 -20.14
C GLN A 109 9.62 10.18 -21.06
N THR A 110 9.30 8.94 -21.40
CA THR A 110 8.10 8.62 -22.20
C THR A 110 6.82 8.57 -21.36
N ALA A 111 6.90 8.05 -20.13
CA ALA A 111 5.75 7.93 -19.24
C ALA A 111 5.25 9.29 -18.73
N GLY A 112 6.16 10.25 -18.48
CA GLY A 112 5.82 11.61 -18.03
C GLY A 112 4.81 12.34 -18.92
N PRO A 113 5.06 12.55 -20.22
CA PRO A 113 4.13 13.22 -21.13
C PRO A 113 2.83 12.43 -21.33
N GLN A 114 2.90 11.09 -21.38
CA GLN A 114 1.70 10.25 -21.46
C GLN A 114 0.81 10.43 -20.22
N GLN A 115 1.40 10.53 -19.03
CA GLN A 115 0.67 10.78 -17.80
C GLN A 115 0.03 12.19 -17.76
N GLN A 116 0.72 13.20 -18.32
CA GLN A 116 0.15 14.54 -18.47
C GLN A 116 -1.03 14.55 -19.43
N GLN A 117 -0.89 13.90 -20.60
CA GLN A 117 -1.98 13.77 -21.58
C GLN A 117 -3.20 13.04 -20.98
N LEU A 118 -2.99 11.96 -20.23
CA LEU A 118 -4.06 11.26 -19.51
C LEU A 118 -4.76 12.19 -18.49
N GLN A 119 -4.00 13.00 -17.75
CA GLN A 119 -4.58 13.96 -16.82
C GLN A 119 -5.40 15.04 -17.52
N GLU A 120 -4.91 15.58 -18.63
CA GLU A 120 -5.62 16.56 -19.46
C GLU A 120 -6.93 15.98 -20.01
N MET A 121 -6.88 14.78 -20.60
CA MET A 121 -8.08 14.10 -21.09
C MET A 121 -9.07 13.81 -19.96
N GLN A 122 -8.61 13.36 -18.78
CA GLN A 122 -9.47 13.17 -17.61
C GLN A 122 -10.13 14.48 -17.15
N GLN A 123 -9.40 15.61 -17.18
CA GLN A 123 -9.97 16.92 -16.87
C GLN A 123 -11.01 17.33 -17.91
N GLN A 124 -10.74 17.11 -19.20
CA GLN A 124 -11.68 17.37 -20.28
C GLN A 124 -12.98 16.57 -20.11
N ILE A 125 -12.88 15.26 -19.82
CA ILE A 125 -14.04 14.40 -19.55
C ILE A 125 -14.84 14.96 -18.38
N LYS A 126 -14.18 15.32 -17.27
CA LYS A 126 -14.86 15.91 -16.10
C LYS A 126 -15.56 17.24 -16.42
N CYS A 127 -14.98 18.07 -17.28
CA CYS A 127 -15.61 19.31 -17.73
C CYS A 127 -16.84 19.01 -18.60
N MET A 128 -16.71 18.09 -19.55
CA MET A 128 -17.84 17.66 -20.39
C MET A 128 -18.97 17.03 -19.58
N ASP A 129 -18.66 16.23 -18.56
CA ASP A 129 -19.67 15.65 -17.66
C ASP A 129 -20.45 16.73 -16.91
N ARG A 130 -19.77 17.78 -16.45
CA ARG A 130 -20.43 18.94 -15.81
C ARG A 130 -21.33 19.68 -16.80
N GLU A 131 -20.89 19.87 -18.03
CA GLU A 131 -21.70 20.48 -19.09
C GLU A 131 -22.93 19.62 -19.41
N LEU A 132 -22.77 18.30 -19.51
CA LEU A 132 -23.88 17.37 -19.72
C LEU A 132 -24.91 17.44 -18.60
N VAL A 133 -24.46 17.46 -17.33
CA VAL A 133 -25.38 17.62 -16.18
C VAL A 133 -26.10 18.97 -16.23
N CYS A 134 -25.40 20.06 -16.58
CA CYS A 134 -26.01 21.37 -16.75
C CYS A 134 -27.08 21.37 -17.85
N CYS A 135 -26.78 20.78 -19.01
CA CYS A 135 -27.73 20.62 -20.11
C CYS A 135 -28.95 19.80 -19.71
N GLN A 136 -28.77 18.70 -18.98
CA GLN A 136 -29.88 17.89 -18.46
C GLN A 136 -30.76 18.70 -17.49
N GLN A 137 -30.17 19.48 -16.59
CA GLN A 137 -30.93 20.36 -15.69
C GLN A 137 -31.71 21.42 -16.47
N GLN A 138 -31.11 22.05 -17.48
CA GLN A 138 -31.80 22.99 -18.35
C GLN A 138 -32.95 22.33 -19.13
N GLN A 139 -32.73 21.11 -19.64
CA GLN A 139 -33.76 20.33 -20.33
C GLN A 139 -34.95 20.04 -19.40
N GLN A 140 -34.69 19.62 -18.15
CA GLN A 140 -35.74 19.40 -17.16
C GLN A 140 -36.51 20.69 -16.84
N GLN A 141 -35.82 21.82 -16.70
CA GLN A 141 -36.46 23.13 -16.49
C GLN A 141 -37.37 23.52 -17.67
N GLN A 142 -36.90 23.35 -18.91
CA GLN A 142 -37.69 23.63 -20.10
C GLN A 142 -38.90 22.71 -20.21
N GLN A 143 -38.76 21.42 -19.91
CA GLN A 143 -39.90 20.48 -19.87
C GLN A 143 -40.95 20.91 -18.84
N GLN A 144 -40.54 21.35 -17.64
CA GLN A 144 -41.47 21.88 -16.65
C GLN A 144 -42.18 23.15 -17.15
N GLN A 145 -41.47 24.05 -17.85
CA GLN A 145 -42.08 25.24 -18.46
C GLN A 145 -43.07 24.88 -19.57
N GLN A 146 -42.74 23.93 -20.44
CA GLN A 146 -43.63 23.43 -21.48
C GLN A 146 -44.91 22.83 -20.86
N GLN A 147 -44.78 22.02 -19.82
CA GLN A 147 -45.93 21.47 -19.09
C GLN A 147 -46.80 22.57 -18.45
N LYS A 148 -46.20 23.60 -17.86
CA LYS A 148 -46.93 24.76 -17.31
C LYS A 148 -47.71 25.49 -18.41
N LEU A 149 -47.08 25.78 -19.55
CA LEU A 149 -47.72 26.44 -20.68
C LEU A 149 -48.86 25.60 -21.28
N GLN A 150 -48.68 24.28 -21.42
CA GLN A 150 -49.73 23.39 -21.88
C GLN A 150 -50.95 23.39 -20.95
N ARG A 151 -50.73 23.37 -19.63
CA ARG A 151 -51.82 23.47 -18.64
C ARG A 151 -52.57 24.81 -18.74
N LEU A 152 -51.83 25.92 -18.88
CA LEU A 152 -52.43 27.25 -19.05
C LEU A 152 -53.25 27.34 -20.34
N LEU A 153 -52.73 26.82 -21.45
CA LEU A 153 -53.44 26.79 -22.73
C LEU A 153 -54.72 25.96 -22.62
N LEU A 154 -54.67 24.80 -21.96
CA LEU A 154 -55.83 23.95 -21.74
C LEU A 154 -56.89 24.65 -20.89
N ALA A 155 -56.48 25.31 -19.79
CA ALA A 155 -57.38 26.10 -18.95
C ALA A 155 -58.02 27.27 -19.72
N ALA A 156 -57.24 28.02 -20.50
CA ALA A 156 -57.74 29.10 -21.35
C ALA A 156 -58.73 28.59 -22.40
N ARG A 157 -58.45 27.44 -23.01
CA ARG A 157 -59.35 26.80 -23.99
C ARG A 157 -60.67 26.37 -23.35
N GLN A 158 -60.64 25.83 -22.13
CA GLN A 158 -61.85 25.50 -21.37
C GLN A 158 -62.67 26.76 -21.06
N GLN A 159 -62.04 27.85 -20.61
CA GLN A 159 -62.72 29.12 -20.38
C GLN A 159 -63.35 29.67 -21.67
N GLN A 160 -62.63 29.62 -22.79
CA GLN A 160 -63.17 30.05 -24.08
C GLN A 160 -64.38 29.20 -24.50
N GLN A 161 -64.33 27.87 -24.31
CA GLN A 161 -65.47 26.99 -24.58
C GLN A 161 -66.67 27.33 -23.70
N GLN A 162 -66.46 27.59 -22.40
CA GLN A 162 -67.53 28.01 -21.49
C GLN A 162 -68.15 29.35 -21.94
N GLN A 163 -67.32 30.33 -22.29
CA GLN A 163 -67.81 31.61 -22.82
C GLN A 163 -68.59 31.43 -24.12
N GLN A 164 -68.11 30.61 -25.06
CA GLN A 164 -68.84 30.31 -26.30
C GLN A 164 -70.18 29.62 -26.04
N GLN A 165 -70.24 28.68 -25.09
CA GLN A 165 -71.50 28.06 -24.68
C GLN A 165 -72.47 29.07 -24.09
N GLN A 166 -71.99 29.97 -23.22
CA GLN A 166 -72.81 31.05 -22.66
C GLN A 166 -73.30 32.00 -23.75
N THR A 167 -72.46 32.40 -24.71
CA THR A 167 -72.87 33.26 -25.82
C THR A 167 -73.91 32.55 -26.70
N LYS A 168 -73.74 31.26 -27.00
CA LYS A 168 -74.74 30.47 -27.73
C LYS A 168 -76.07 30.38 -26.97
N GLN A 169 -76.04 30.18 -25.65
CA GLN A 169 -77.24 30.18 -24.82
C GLN A 169 -77.94 31.55 -24.84
N LYS A 170 -77.19 32.64 -24.65
CA LYS A 170 -77.71 34.02 -24.75
C LYS A 170 -78.30 34.30 -26.12
N GLN A 171 -77.63 33.90 -27.21
CA GLN A 171 -78.12 34.07 -28.58
C GLN A 171 -79.43 33.30 -28.82
N LYS A 172 -79.56 32.08 -28.29
CA LYS A 172 -80.82 31.32 -28.34
C LYS A 172 -81.95 32.07 -27.64
N VAL A 173 -81.69 32.64 -26.46
CA VAL A 173 -82.68 33.46 -25.75
C VAL A 173 -83.07 34.67 -26.60
N ILE A 174 -82.11 35.40 -27.17
CA ILE A 174 -82.37 36.56 -28.04
C ILE A 174 -83.19 36.16 -29.27
N ASN A 175 -82.83 35.07 -29.95
CA ASN A 175 -83.55 34.58 -31.14
C ASN A 175 -84.97 34.09 -30.79
N ASN A 176 -85.16 33.46 -29.64
CA ASN A 176 -86.49 33.07 -29.18
C ASN A 176 -87.35 34.30 -28.89
N LEU A 177 -86.75 35.35 -28.29
CA LEU A 177 -87.40 36.62 -28.03
C LEU A 177 -87.75 37.35 -29.33
N SER A 178 -86.82 37.42 -30.29
CA SER A 178 -87.06 38.06 -31.59
C SER A 178 -88.12 37.33 -32.41
N TRP A 179 -88.08 36.00 -32.46
CA TRP A 179 -89.13 35.20 -33.09
C TRP A 179 -90.48 35.43 -32.43
N GLY A 180 -90.51 35.43 -31.10
CA GLY A 180 -91.73 35.69 -30.35
C GLY A 180 -92.29 37.10 -30.56
N VAL A 181 -91.43 38.12 -30.69
CA VAL A 181 -91.82 39.49 -31.04
C VAL A 181 -92.37 39.57 -32.47
N CYS A 182 -91.71 38.94 -33.46
CA CYS A 182 -92.23 38.87 -34.82
C CYS A 182 -93.59 38.18 -34.89
N LYS A 183 -93.79 37.12 -34.09
CA LYS A 183 -95.09 36.45 -33.97
C LYS A 183 -96.16 37.37 -33.37
N CYS A 184 -95.82 38.16 -32.36
CA CYS A 184 -96.73 39.18 -31.80
C CYS A 184 -97.05 40.28 -32.83
N LEU A 185 -96.07 40.73 -33.62
CA LEU A 185 -96.27 41.73 -34.69
C LEU A 185 -97.21 41.23 -35.80
N GLN A 186 -97.24 39.93 -36.10
CA GLN A 186 -98.18 39.36 -37.07
C GLN A 186 -99.64 39.34 -36.57
N GLN A 187 -99.87 39.49 -35.26
CA GLN A 187 -101.21 39.45 -34.65
C GLN A 187 -101.79 40.83 -34.31
N ILE A 188 -101.29 41.90 -34.94
CA ILE A 188 -101.73 43.29 -34.67
C ILE A 188 -103.24 43.47 -34.95
N ASP A 189 -103.81 42.74 -35.90
CA ASP A 189 -105.23 42.86 -36.27
C ASP A 189 -106.18 42.16 -35.26
N ASN A 190 -105.67 41.28 -34.39
CA ASN A 190 -106.45 40.50 -33.41
C ASN A 190 -106.03 40.80 -31.95
N PRO A 191 -106.71 41.72 -31.24
CA PRO A 191 -106.26 42.19 -29.92
C PRO A 191 -106.33 41.14 -28.79
N LYS A 192 -107.16 40.10 -28.94
CA LYS A 192 -107.31 39.02 -27.94
C LYS A 192 -106.17 37.98 -28.05
N GLU A 193 -105.72 37.69 -29.27
CA GLU A 193 -104.63 36.74 -29.53
C GLU A 193 -103.28 37.35 -29.15
N LEU A 194 -103.09 38.64 -29.45
CA LEU A 194 -101.90 39.40 -29.07
C LEU A 194 -101.63 39.38 -27.55
N LYS A 195 -102.66 39.57 -26.71
CA LYS A 195 -102.51 39.50 -25.24
C LYS A 195 -102.06 38.11 -24.78
N ARG A 196 -102.55 37.04 -25.42
CA ARG A 196 -102.20 35.66 -25.07
C ARG A 196 -100.76 35.35 -25.46
N ASP A 197 -100.33 35.78 -26.65
CA ASP A 197 -98.99 35.55 -27.16
C ASP A 197 -97.94 36.42 -26.41
N LEU A 198 -98.29 37.65 -25.99
CA LEU A 198 -97.48 38.47 -25.07
C LEU A 198 -97.31 37.85 -23.68
N LEU A 199 -98.39 37.30 -23.10
CA LEU A 199 -98.32 36.60 -21.81
C LEU A 199 -97.45 35.34 -21.89
N LEU A 200 -97.52 34.60 -23.00
CA LEU A 200 -96.66 33.45 -23.27
C LEU A 200 -95.19 33.86 -23.40
N LEU A 201 -94.89 34.96 -24.11
CA LEU A 201 -93.54 35.47 -24.27
C LEU A 201 -92.94 35.96 -22.95
N TYR A 202 -93.73 36.69 -22.15
CA TYR A 202 -93.31 37.13 -20.82
C TYR A 202 -93.07 35.94 -19.88
N ARG A 203 -93.93 34.91 -19.93
CA ARG A 203 -93.77 33.71 -19.11
C ARG A 203 -92.60 32.84 -19.56
N SER A 204 -92.30 32.72 -20.86
CA SER A 204 -91.12 31.98 -21.33
C SER A 204 -89.81 32.74 -21.02
N SER A 205 -89.84 34.07 -21.08
CA SER A 205 -88.70 34.93 -20.74
C SER A 205 -88.46 35.00 -19.23
N GLY A 206 -89.54 35.05 -18.43
CA GLY A 206 -89.51 35.09 -16.97
C GLY A 206 -89.26 33.73 -16.31
N ALA A 207 -89.76 32.62 -16.89
CA ALA A 207 -89.49 31.27 -16.38
C ALA A 207 -88.02 30.86 -16.59
N ALA A 208 -87.38 31.32 -17.68
CA ALA A 208 -85.94 31.13 -17.90
C ALA A 208 -85.09 31.90 -16.87
N ALA A 209 -85.53 33.10 -16.45
CA ALA A 209 -84.86 33.89 -15.42
C ALA A 209 -85.04 33.29 -14.01
N ALA A 210 -86.23 32.78 -13.68
CA ALA A 210 -86.52 32.16 -12.39
C ALA A 210 -85.82 30.81 -12.21
N ALA A 211 -85.71 29.98 -13.26
CA ALA A 211 -85.01 28.69 -13.21
C ALA A 211 -83.48 28.85 -13.05
N ALA A 212 -82.89 29.92 -13.62
CA ALA A 212 -81.47 30.23 -13.45
C ALA A 212 -81.13 30.72 -12.03
N ALA A 213 -82.07 31.38 -11.35
CA ALA A 213 -81.91 31.82 -9.96
C ALA A 213 -82.18 30.71 -8.93
N ALA A 214 -82.99 29.70 -9.27
CA ALA A 214 -83.35 28.59 -8.38
C ALA A 214 -82.35 27.42 -8.39
N ALA A 215 -81.41 27.38 -9.34
CA ALA A 215 -80.31 26.42 -9.34
C ALA A 215 -79.27 26.82 -8.28
N LYS A 216 -79.53 26.45 -7.01
CA LYS A 216 -78.56 26.54 -5.92
C LYS A 216 -77.27 25.78 -6.33
N PRO A 217 -76.08 26.37 -6.24
CA PRO A 217 -74.88 25.76 -6.79
C PRO A 217 -74.50 24.52 -5.97
N PRO A 218 -74.35 23.32 -6.58
CA PRO A 218 -73.91 22.10 -5.92
C PRO A 218 -72.41 22.12 -5.53
N ASN A 219 -71.81 23.31 -5.39
CA ASN A 219 -70.36 23.51 -5.37
C ASN A 219 -69.80 23.80 -3.97
N GLU A 220 -70.65 24.11 -2.97
CA GLU A 220 -70.20 24.38 -1.61
C GLU A 220 -69.77 23.10 -0.86
N ASP A 221 -70.53 22.01 -1.00
CA ASP A 221 -70.16 20.71 -0.40
C ASP A 221 -68.90 20.12 -1.05
N ALA A 222 -68.77 20.25 -2.38
CA ALA A 222 -67.57 19.84 -3.11
C ALA A 222 -66.33 20.65 -2.71
N ALA A 223 -66.47 21.96 -2.48
CA ALA A 223 -65.38 22.82 -2.01
C ALA A 223 -64.97 22.49 -0.55
N ALA A 224 -65.94 22.19 0.31
CA ALA A 224 -65.67 21.77 1.69
C ALA A 224 -64.91 20.42 1.73
N GLU A 225 -65.31 19.44 0.91
CA GLU A 225 -64.61 18.16 0.79
C GLU A 225 -63.19 18.31 0.24
N GLN A 226 -62.99 19.14 -0.79
CA GLN A 226 -61.65 19.45 -1.33
C GLN A 226 -60.75 20.09 -0.28
N THR A 227 -61.28 21.00 0.55
CA THR A 227 -60.53 21.64 1.63
C THR A 227 -60.09 20.61 2.67
N ARG A 228 -60.96 19.65 3.00
CA ARG A 228 -60.65 18.54 3.93
C ARG A 228 -59.56 17.62 3.39
N GLN A 229 -59.61 17.30 2.09
CA GLN A 229 -58.60 16.48 1.42
C GLN A 229 -57.24 17.21 1.35
N GLN A 230 -57.24 18.52 1.07
CA GLN A 230 -56.03 19.35 1.10
C GLN A 230 -55.37 19.33 2.49
N GLN A 231 -56.15 19.52 3.56
CA GLN A 231 -55.64 19.48 4.93
C GLN A 231 -55.05 18.12 5.30
N HIS A 232 -55.68 17.01 4.86
CA HIS A 232 -55.15 15.66 5.09
C HIS A 232 -53.81 15.43 4.35
N LEU A 233 -53.73 15.86 3.09
CA LEU A 233 -52.49 15.76 2.31
C LEU A 233 -51.39 16.66 2.87
N GLU A 234 -51.72 17.86 3.31
CA GLU A 234 -50.76 18.75 3.98
C GLU A 234 -50.25 18.17 5.30
N ALA A 235 -51.14 17.56 6.10
CA ALA A 235 -50.75 16.87 7.33
C ALA A 235 -49.85 15.67 7.04
N ALA A 236 -50.17 14.88 6.01
CA ALA A 236 -49.34 13.75 5.57
C ALA A 236 -47.95 14.22 5.07
N ILE A 237 -47.89 15.28 4.27
CA ILE A 237 -46.63 15.87 3.80
C ILE A 237 -45.80 16.39 4.99
N LYS A 238 -46.42 17.07 5.97
CA LYS A 238 -45.73 17.53 7.18
C LYS A 238 -45.17 16.35 7.98
N GLN A 239 -45.92 15.26 8.12
CA GLN A 239 -45.45 14.04 8.78
C GLN A 239 -44.31 13.37 8.02
N LEU A 240 -44.39 13.25 6.69
CA LEU A 240 -43.33 12.68 5.85
C LEU A 240 -42.06 13.53 5.92
N LYS A 241 -42.16 14.86 5.83
CA LYS A 241 -41.03 15.77 6.01
C LYS A 241 -40.38 15.60 7.39
N LYS A 242 -41.19 15.45 8.44
CA LYS A 242 -40.69 15.20 9.80
C LYS A 242 -39.97 13.86 9.90
N ARG A 243 -40.50 12.79 9.29
CA ARG A 243 -39.85 11.46 9.22
C ARG A 243 -38.51 11.54 8.50
N ILE A 244 -38.46 12.11 7.29
CA ILE A 244 -37.21 12.29 6.53
C ILE A 244 -36.18 13.09 7.34
N SER A 245 -36.60 14.17 8.02
CA SER A 245 -35.68 14.95 8.85
C SER A 245 -35.15 14.18 10.06
N LYS A 246 -35.95 13.25 10.61
CA LYS A 246 -35.56 12.39 11.72
C LYS A 246 -34.61 11.30 11.21
N ASP A 247 -34.92 10.66 10.09
CA ASP A 247 -34.08 9.63 9.47
C ASP A 247 -32.72 10.21 9.04
N ALA A 248 -32.70 11.43 8.51
CA ALA A 248 -31.45 12.12 8.20
C ALA A 248 -30.59 12.42 9.46
N LYS A 249 -31.22 12.68 10.61
CA LYS A 249 -30.50 12.86 11.89
C LYS A 249 -29.98 11.54 12.43
N THR A 250 -30.78 10.47 12.42
CA THR A 250 -30.33 9.14 12.84
C THR A 250 -29.20 8.65 11.96
N HIS A 251 -29.26 8.83 10.64
CA HIS A 251 -28.16 8.49 9.75
C HIS A 251 -26.86 9.28 10.05
N ARG A 252 -26.96 10.57 10.41
CA ARG A 252 -25.79 11.35 10.83
C ARG A 252 -25.20 10.84 12.15
N GLU A 253 -26.06 10.53 13.12
CA GLU A 253 -25.65 9.97 14.40
C GLU A 253 -25.00 8.59 14.24
N ASP A 254 -25.57 7.71 13.42
CA ASP A 254 -25.06 6.37 13.17
C ASP A 254 -23.76 6.41 12.35
N ASN A 255 -23.63 7.31 11.37
CA ASN A 255 -22.36 7.52 10.68
C ASN A 255 -21.28 8.01 11.66
N SER A 256 -21.61 8.93 12.58
CA SER A 256 -20.67 9.37 13.61
C SER A 256 -20.28 8.23 14.58
N LYS A 257 -21.19 7.33 14.92
CA LYS A 257 -20.88 6.13 15.72
C LYS A 257 -19.97 5.17 14.96
N LEU A 258 -20.31 4.83 13.71
CA LEU A 258 -19.49 3.97 12.86
C LEU A 258 -18.08 4.54 12.66
N MET A 259 -17.94 5.86 12.51
CA MET A 259 -16.61 6.50 12.42
C MET A 259 -15.80 6.36 13.72
N LYS A 260 -16.44 6.42 14.89
CA LYS A 260 -15.77 6.19 16.18
C LYS A 260 -15.40 4.72 16.35
N GLU A 261 -16.30 3.80 16.05
CA GLU A 261 -16.06 2.35 16.10
C GLU A 261 -14.93 1.96 15.14
N ASN A 262 -14.93 2.48 13.91
CA ASN A 262 -13.83 2.28 12.96
C ASN A 262 -12.50 2.83 13.49
N ALA A 263 -12.50 4.02 14.12
CA ALA A 263 -11.28 4.59 14.69
C ALA A 263 -10.75 3.73 15.86
N ASP A 264 -11.62 3.19 16.70
CA ASP A 264 -11.23 2.33 17.82
C ASP A 264 -10.74 0.96 17.34
N LEU A 265 -11.39 0.36 16.33
CA LEU A 265 -10.93 -0.87 15.68
C LEU A 265 -9.56 -0.68 15.01
N ILE A 266 -9.31 0.48 14.38
CA ILE A 266 -8.00 0.78 13.80
C ILE A 266 -6.93 0.86 14.89
N LYS A 267 -7.21 1.48 16.04
CA LYS A 267 -6.28 1.51 17.18
C LYS A 267 -6.00 0.09 17.70
N GLU A 268 -7.04 -0.75 17.80
CA GLU A 268 -6.91 -2.12 18.25
C GLU A 268 -6.08 -2.97 17.28
N ILE A 269 -6.34 -2.85 15.97
CA ILE A 269 -5.53 -3.48 14.91
C ILE A 269 -4.07 -3.04 15.01
N ASN A 270 -3.82 -1.75 15.25
CA ASN A 270 -2.47 -1.23 15.39
C ASN A 270 -1.77 -1.74 16.66
N SER A 271 -2.48 -1.83 17.79
CA SER A 271 -1.97 -2.44 19.02
C SER A 271 -1.61 -3.91 18.80
N LEU A 272 -2.51 -4.68 18.18
CA LEU A 272 -2.27 -6.09 17.88
C LEU A 272 -1.12 -6.28 16.88
N ARG A 273 -0.97 -5.40 15.89
CA ARG A 273 0.20 -5.41 14.98
C ARG A 273 1.51 -5.16 15.74
N ALA A 274 1.52 -4.21 16.68
CA ALA A 274 2.69 -3.93 17.52
C ALA A 274 3.03 -5.12 18.43
N GLU A 275 2.02 -5.77 19.02
CA GLU A 275 2.19 -7.00 19.79
C GLU A 275 2.69 -8.17 18.94
N VAL A 276 2.17 -8.37 17.74
CA VAL A 276 2.67 -9.41 16.82
C VAL A 276 4.12 -9.15 16.44
N LEU A 277 4.51 -7.89 16.18
CA LEU A 277 5.90 -7.53 15.91
C LEU A 277 6.80 -7.78 17.12
N SER A 278 6.36 -7.43 18.33
CA SER A 278 7.14 -7.66 19.56
C SER A 278 7.33 -9.16 19.83
N LEU A 279 6.27 -9.96 19.68
CA LEU A 279 6.32 -11.42 19.82
C LEU A 279 7.18 -12.07 18.73
N GLN A 280 7.15 -11.57 17.49
CA GLN A 280 8.05 -12.03 16.43
C GLN A 280 9.51 -11.69 16.73
N ALA A 281 9.79 -10.50 17.26
CA ALA A 281 11.13 -10.10 17.70
C ALA A 281 11.62 -10.99 18.85
N ALA A 282 10.78 -11.25 19.85
CA ALA A 282 11.07 -12.16 20.94
C ALA A 282 11.32 -13.60 20.45
N LYS A 283 10.51 -14.10 19.50
CA LYS A 283 10.70 -15.42 18.88
C LYS A 283 11.99 -15.50 18.06
N ARG A 284 12.36 -14.44 17.34
CA ARG A 284 13.65 -14.35 16.64
C ARG A 284 14.82 -14.32 17.61
N GLY A 285 14.71 -13.57 18.71
CA GLY A 285 15.69 -13.55 19.80
C GLY A 285 15.87 -14.92 20.47
N LEU A 286 14.77 -15.60 20.79
CA LEU A 286 14.81 -16.96 21.35
C LEU A 286 15.37 -17.99 20.37
N LYS A 287 15.06 -17.90 19.07
CA LYS A 287 15.68 -18.76 18.05
C LYS A 287 17.19 -18.49 17.91
N ALA A 288 17.63 -17.24 18.00
CA ALA A 288 19.04 -16.88 17.99
C ALA A 288 19.76 -17.38 19.26
N ALA A 289 19.13 -17.22 20.43
CA ALA A 289 19.63 -17.76 21.69
C ALA A 289 19.69 -19.29 21.68
N ASN A 290 18.70 -19.98 21.09
CA ASN A 290 18.69 -21.43 20.96
C ASN A 290 19.75 -21.93 19.97
N ARG A 291 20.03 -21.18 18.88
CA ARG A 291 21.18 -21.46 18.00
C ARG A 291 22.51 -21.32 18.72
N ASN A 292 22.65 -20.29 19.57
CA ASN A 292 23.83 -20.12 20.42
C ASN A 292 23.93 -21.17 21.54
N ALA A 293 22.81 -21.64 22.07
CA ALA A 293 22.78 -22.72 23.05
C ALA A 293 23.21 -24.05 22.40
N SER A 294 22.74 -24.33 21.18
CA SER A 294 23.17 -25.51 20.41
C SER A 294 24.62 -25.46 19.93
N SER A 295 25.23 -24.27 19.81
CA SER A 295 26.68 -24.14 19.59
C SER A 295 27.49 -24.16 20.89
N SER A 296 26.86 -23.85 22.04
CA SER A 296 27.48 -23.94 23.38
C SER A 296 27.54 -25.36 23.95
N SER A 297 26.74 -26.31 23.43
CA SER A 297 26.96 -27.75 23.69
C SER A 297 28.16 -28.34 22.93
N SER A 298 28.84 -27.52 22.12
CA SER A 298 30.06 -27.88 21.39
C SER A 298 31.10 -26.77 21.49
N SER A 299 31.47 -26.35 22.70
CA SER A 299 32.83 -25.84 23.02
C SER A 299 32.87 -25.16 24.38
N SER A 300 33.54 -25.82 25.32
CA SER A 300 34.16 -25.19 26.47
C SER A 300 35.57 -24.73 26.09
N SER A 301 35.81 -23.42 25.95
CA SER A 301 37.03 -22.75 26.46
C SER A 301 37.16 -21.26 26.09
N SER A 302 37.52 -20.48 27.13
CA SER A 302 38.37 -19.28 27.15
C SER A 302 37.95 -17.93 26.53
N SER A 303 37.40 -17.07 27.41
CA SER A 303 37.96 -15.80 27.91
C SER A 303 38.24 -14.55 27.03
N SER A 304 37.57 -13.46 27.44
CA SER A 304 38.12 -12.12 27.83
C SER A 304 38.03 -10.92 26.87
N GLY A 305 37.59 -9.79 27.45
CA GLY A 305 37.61 -8.40 26.93
C GLY A 305 36.36 -8.02 26.13
N GLY A 306 35.56 -6.99 26.44
CA GLY A 306 35.75 -5.78 27.23
C GLY A 306 35.33 -4.57 26.38
N GLY A 307 34.18 -3.95 26.71
CA GLY A 307 33.83 -2.57 26.34
C GLY A 307 33.13 -2.34 24.98
N GLY A 308 31.98 -1.67 25.00
CA GLY A 308 31.33 -1.14 23.79
C GLY A 308 29.84 -0.89 23.94
N GLY A 309 29.47 0.05 24.80
CA GLY A 309 28.10 0.56 24.88
C GLY A 309 27.76 1.54 23.75
N GLY A 310 26.46 1.62 23.46
CA GLY A 310 25.86 2.67 22.65
C GLY A 310 25.68 2.28 21.19
N LEU A 311 24.41 2.05 20.79
CA LEU A 311 23.81 2.24 19.45
C LEU A 311 22.48 1.46 19.41
N GLY A 312 21.51 1.87 20.25
CA GLY A 312 20.19 1.22 20.31
C GLY A 312 18.99 2.19 20.28
N ALA A 313 19.23 3.50 20.22
CA ALA A 313 18.18 4.50 20.35
C ALA A 313 17.79 5.20 19.03
N ALA A 314 18.56 5.04 17.95
CA ALA A 314 18.29 5.74 16.68
C ALA A 314 17.32 4.99 15.75
N ALA A 315 17.19 3.67 15.87
CA ALA A 315 16.33 2.87 14.99
C ALA A 315 14.83 2.92 15.38
N ALA A 316 14.51 3.24 16.64
CA ALA A 316 13.12 3.37 17.09
C ALA A 316 12.48 4.71 16.68
N ALA A 317 13.27 5.78 16.55
CA ALA A 317 12.79 7.11 16.15
C ALA A 317 12.49 7.22 14.64
N ALA A 318 13.22 6.49 13.79
CA ALA A 318 13.02 6.52 12.35
C ALA A 318 11.74 5.78 11.90
N VAL A 319 11.31 4.75 12.64
CA VAL A 319 10.12 3.97 12.30
C VAL A 319 8.82 4.66 12.76
N ALA A 320 8.88 5.43 13.86
CA ALA A 320 7.76 6.28 14.29
C ALA A 320 7.47 7.43 13.31
N ALA A 321 8.51 7.99 12.68
CA ALA A 321 8.36 9.02 11.65
C ALA A 321 7.77 8.49 10.33
N ALA A 322 8.01 7.22 9.99
CA ALA A 322 7.44 6.60 8.78
C ALA A 322 5.94 6.25 8.95
N ALA A 323 5.50 5.93 10.17
CA ALA A 323 4.08 5.67 10.46
C ALA A 323 3.22 6.95 10.41
N ALA A 324 3.75 8.09 10.87
CA ALA A 324 3.04 9.37 10.83
C ALA A 324 2.86 9.93 9.40
N ALA A 325 3.75 9.56 8.46
CA ALA A 325 3.69 10.00 7.07
C ALA A 325 2.62 9.25 6.24
N GLU A 326 2.27 8.01 6.62
CA GLU A 326 1.23 7.24 5.92
C GLU A 326 -0.18 7.66 6.37
N GLU A 327 -0.34 8.06 7.63
CA GLU A 327 -1.61 8.51 8.21
C GLU A 327 -2.09 9.84 7.61
N ALA A 328 -1.15 10.73 7.23
CA ALA A 328 -1.45 11.99 6.55
C ALA A 328 -1.90 11.80 5.07
N LYS A 329 -1.54 10.67 4.43
CA LYS A 329 -1.90 10.38 3.04
C LYS A 329 -3.26 9.70 2.92
N ALA A 330 -3.67 8.94 3.94
CA ALA A 330 -4.99 8.31 4.02
C ALA A 330 -6.12 9.31 4.35
N ALA A 331 -5.85 10.36 5.14
CA ALA A 331 -6.83 11.38 5.51
C ALA A 331 -7.20 12.36 4.36
N ALA A 332 -6.34 12.48 3.34
CA ALA A 332 -6.57 13.40 2.21
C ALA A 332 -7.44 12.80 1.08
N ALA A 333 -7.72 11.49 1.09
CA ALA A 333 -8.36 10.78 -0.02
C ALA A 333 -9.87 10.53 0.13
N THR A 334 -10.53 11.07 1.15
CA THR A 334 -11.98 10.88 1.35
C THR A 334 -12.70 12.19 1.62
N GLN A 335 -12.95 12.94 0.56
CA GLN A 335 -14.03 13.93 0.56
C GLN A 335 -15.37 13.23 0.30
N PRO A 336 -16.43 13.50 1.10
CA PRO A 336 -17.76 12.98 0.82
C PRO A 336 -18.39 13.78 -0.32
N ALA A 337 -18.43 13.19 -1.51
CA ALA A 337 -19.31 13.65 -2.58
C ALA A 337 -20.76 13.47 -2.13
N ALA A 338 -21.51 14.57 -2.17
CA ALA A 338 -22.90 14.66 -1.76
C ALA A 338 -23.78 13.69 -2.55
N ALA A 339 -24.46 12.78 -1.84
CA ALA A 339 -25.59 12.03 -2.36
C ALA A 339 -26.86 12.90 -2.24
N ALA A 340 -27.42 13.29 -3.38
CA ALA A 340 -28.78 13.75 -3.49
C ALA A 340 -29.41 13.21 -4.79
N ALA A 341 -30.61 12.65 -4.61
CA ALA A 341 -31.63 12.30 -5.61
C ALA A 341 -31.48 10.98 -6.38
N ALA A 342 -32.26 9.99 -5.92
CA ALA A 342 -32.75 8.87 -6.72
C ALA A 342 -33.92 9.32 -7.62
N ALA A 343 -34.00 8.80 -8.86
CA ALA A 343 -35.25 8.56 -9.60
C ALA A 343 -35.00 7.72 -10.87
N GLU A 344 -36.02 6.96 -11.27
CA GLU A 344 -36.06 5.81 -12.20
C GLU A 344 -35.86 6.08 -13.71
N ALA A 345 -35.15 5.13 -14.37
CA ALA A 345 -35.32 4.48 -15.71
C ALA A 345 -35.19 5.31 -17.04
N PRO A 346 -34.96 4.70 -18.26
CA PRO A 346 -34.71 3.30 -18.68
C PRO A 346 -33.44 3.14 -19.62
N PRO A 347 -33.17 1.98 -20.29
CA PRO A 347 -31.83 1.60 -20.79
C PRO A 347 -31.56 1.98 -22.25
N ALA A 348 -30.31 2.37 -22.56
CA ALA A 348 -29.77 2.51 -23.91
C ALA A 348 -28.27 2.14 -23.90
N THR A 349 -27.96 0.89 -24.28
CA THR A 349 -27.37 0.47 -25.58
C THR A 349 -25.87 0.77 -25.74
N ASP A 350 -25.09 -0.30 -25.56
CA ASP A 350 -23.96 -0.78 -26.40
C ASP A 350 -22.72 0.09 -26.65
N ALA A 351 -22.71 1.38 -26.29
CA ALA A 351 -21.51 2.22 -26.48
C ALA A 351 -20.48 2.06 -25.33
N ALA A 352 -20.95 1.84 -24.10
CA ALA A 352 -20.06 1.71 -22.94
C ALA A 352 -19.36 0.32 -22.85
N ALA A 353 -20.01 -0.73 -23.36
CA ALA A 353 -19.42 -2.07 -23.41
C ALA A 353 -18.31 -2.20 -24.46
N ALA A 354 -18.41 -1.47 -25.58
CA ALA A 354 -17.39 -1.46 -26.63
C ALA A 354 -16.11 -0.72 -26.21
N ALA A 355 -16.21 0.34 -25.42
CA ALA A 355 -15.05 1.08 -24.90
C ALA A 355 -14.25 0.26 -23.87
N ALA A 356 -14.95 -0.45 -22.96
CA ALA A 356 -14.29 -1.32 -21.98
C ALA A 356 -13.63 -2.56 -22.62
N ALA A 357 -14.18 -3.08 -23.71
CA ALA A 357 -13.58 -4.20 -24.45
C ALA A 357 -12.31 -3.80 -25.23
N ALA A 358 -12.23 -2.56 -25.73
CA ALA A 358 -11.06 -2.04 -26.44
C ALA A 358 -9.88 -1.77 -25.48
N GLU A 359 -10.16 -1.29 -24.26
CA GLU A 359 -9.15 -1.04 -23.22
C GLU A 359 -8.57 -2.36 -22.69
N ALA A 360 -9.41 -3.38 -22.47
CA ALA A 360 -8.96 -4.73 -22.08
C ALA A 360 -8.13 -5.43 -23.17
N ALA A 361 -8.39 -5.17 -24.45
CA ALA A 361 -7.60 -5.71 -25.55
C ALA A 361 -6.21 -5.05 -25.66
N ALA A 362 -6.09 -3.75 -25.34
CA ALA A 362 -4.82 -3.05 -25.31
C ALA A 362 -3.94 -3.52 -24.14
N GLU A 363 -4.52 -3.71 -22.95
CA GLU A 363 -3.81 -4.26 -21.78
C GLU A 363 -3.33 -5.70 -22.03
N GLY A 364 -4.14 -6.52 -22.71
CA GLY A 364 -3.77 -7.89 -23.11
C GLY A 364 -2.59 -7.94 -24.09
N SER A 365 -2.51 -6.97 -25.02
CA SER A 365 -1.39 -6.86 -25.97
C SER A 365 -0.08 -6.49 -25.28
N VAL A 366 -0.11 -5.55 -24.35
CA VAL A 366 1.08 -5.13 -23.60
C VAL A 366 1.56 -6.25 -22.67
N ALA A 367 0.64 -6.96 -22.01
CA ALA A 367 0.97 -8.12 -21.19
C ALA A 367 1.61 -9.26 -22.01
N ALA A 368 1.15 -9.49 -23.23
CA ALA A 368 1.71 -10.49 -24.13
C ALA A 368 3.11 -10.11 -24.65
N GLU A 369 3.39 -8.84 -24.88
CA GLU A 369 4.74 -8.36 -25.24
C GLU A 369 5.71 -8.43 -24.05
N CYS A 370 5.27 -8.09 -22.84
CA CYS A 370 6.07 -8.27 -21.63
C CYS A 370 6.40 -9.75 -21.36
N ALA A 371 5.46 -10.68 -21.60
CA ALA A 371 5.72 -12.11 -21.45
C ALA A 371 6.78 -12.62 -22.45
N LYS A 372 6.72 -12.19 -23.71
CA LYS A 372 7.74 -12.55 -24.73
C LYS A 372 9.14 -12.04 -24.37
N LEU A 373 9.23 -10.82 -23.83
CA LEU A 373 10.49 -10.24 -23.36
C LEU A 373 11.08 -11.02 -22.16
N ILE A 374 10.23 -11.50 -21.26
CA ILE A 374 10.67 -12.33 -20.12
C ILE A 374 11.19 -13.68 -20.61
N ASP A 375 10.50 -14.33 -21.55
CA ASP A 375 10.92 -15.61 -22.13
C ASP A 375 12.24 -15.49 -22.92
N GLU A 376 12.45 -14.39 -23.64
CA GLU A 376 13.73 -14.10 -24.30
C GLU A 376 14.86 -13.90 -23.28
N GLN A 377 14.62 -13.17 -22.19
CA GLN A 377 15.62 -13.01 -21.14
C GLN A 377 15.93 -14.32 -20.41
N GLN A 378 14.95 -15.20 -20.22
CA GLN A 378 15.18 -16.52 -19.65
C GLN A 378 16.05 -17.39 -20.57
N LYS A 379 15.80 -17.39 -21.88
CA LYS A 379 16.64 -18.09 -22.87
C LYS A 379 18.07 -17.54 -22.93
N GLU A 380 18.24 -16.22 -22.83
CA GLU A 380 19.57 -15.59 -22.75
C GLU A 380 20.32 -16.01 -21.47
N MET A 381 19.61 -16.05 -20.33
CA MET A 381 20.17 -16.51 -19.04
C MET A 381 20.54 -18.00 -19.06
N GLU A 382 19.75 -18.85 -19.73
CA GLU A 382 20.08 -20.27 -19.92
C GLU A 382 21.29 -20.46 -20.84
N LYS A 383 21.40 -19.71 -21.94
CA LYS A 383 22.59 -19.70 -22.80
C LYS A 383 23.84 -19.25 -22.04
N MET A 384 23.71 -18.26 -21.15
CA MET A 384 24.80 -17.82 -20.27
C MET A 384 25.17 -18.92 -19.27
N LYS A 385 24.19 -19.62 -18.68
CA LYS A 385 24.45 -20.75 -17.77
C LYS A 385 25.12 -21.93 -18.48
N SER A 386 24.73 -22.28 -19.70
CA SER A 386 25.38 -23.35 -20.47
C SER A 386 26.84 -23.00 -20.79
N LYS A 387 27.10 -21.75 -21.21
CA LYS A 387 28.48 -21.26 -21.45
C LYS A 387 29.36 -21.24 -20.20
N PHE A 388 28.77 -21.10 -19.01
CA PHE A 388 29.50 -21.17 -17.74
C PHE A 388 29.59 -22.59 -17.17
N GLY A 389 28.68 -23.50 -17.52
CA GLY A 389 28.68 -24.90 -17.10
C GLY A 389 29.73 -25.75 -17.81
N ASP A 390 29.92 -25.55 -19.11
CA ASP A 390 30.89 -26.33 -19.92
C ASP A 390 32.37 -26.02 -19.57
N ASN A 391 32.65 -24.92 -18.87
CA ASN A 391 34.00 -24.58 -18.43
C ASN A 391 34.40 -25.23 -17.07
N SER A 392 33.58 -26.12 -16.52
CA SER A 392 33.88 -26.81 -15.25
C SER A 392 34.19 -28.31 -15.38
N GLU A 393 34.13 -28.89 -16.59
CA GLU A 393 34.40 -30.32 -16.81
C GLU A 393 35.78 -30.66 -17.39
N ASP A 394 36.61 -29.65 -17.75
CA ASP A 394 37.95 -29.87 -18.35
C ASP A 394 39.13 -29.44 -17.45
N ASN A 395 39.02 -29.53 -16.12
CA ASN A 395 40.17 -29.34 -15.22
C ASN A 395 40.23 -30.35 -14.08
#